data_AF-A0A5J4TQ07-F1
#
_entry.id   AF-A0A5J4TQ07-F1
#
_cell.length_a   1.000
_cell.length_b   1.000
_cell.length_c   1.000
_cell.angle_alpha   90.00
_cell.angle_beta   90.00
_cell.angle_gamma   90.00
#
_symmetry.space_group_name_H-M   'P 1'
#
loop_
_entity.id
_entity.type
_entity.pdbx_description
1 polymer ?
#
loop_
_entity_poly.entity_id
_entity_poly.type
_entity_poly.pdbx_seq_one_letter_code
_entity_poly.pdbx_strand_id
1 'polypeptide(L)'
;MEVSLLSIFCGLYGISNEAIRAERISNIRQFNKLSANADTNYGQASSNGERKPNPWILTKFLRYHNKDYYKQIIKPLLKKNYEAKKKEKQILINQTLIPNKIDLQDGFTLLDMQEKAANGEYENEEQIVMDLT
;
A
#
# COMPACT_ATOMS: atom_id res chain seq x y z
N MET A 1 17.98 35.43 6.31
CA MET A 1 18.37 34.02 6.21
C MET A 1 17.49 33.39 5.15
N GLU A 2 18.06 32.90 4.05
CA GLU A 2 17.31 32.21 3.00
C GLU A 2 17.11 30.74 3.41
N VAL A 3 15.90 30.20 3.23
CA VAL A 3 15.55 28.82 3.57
C VAL A 3 15.18 28.09 2.29
N SER A 4 15.83 26.96 2.03
CA SER A 4 15.52 26.13 0.85
C SER A 4 14.15 25.48 1.00
N LEU A 5 13.30 25.62 -0.02
CA LEU A 5 12.00 24.93 -0.11
C LEU A 5 12.10 23.53 -0.73
N LEU A 6 13.31 23.07 -1.02
CA LEU A 6 13.55 21.81 -1.73
C LEU A 6 12.84 20.62 -1.08
N SER A 7 12.93 20.51 0.24
CA SER A 7 12.30 19.41 0.99
C SER A 7 10.77 19.41 0.86
N ILE A 8 10.16 20.60 0.78
CA ILE A 8 8.72 20.77 0.60
C ILE A 8 8.32 20.33 -0.81
N PHE A 9 9.08 20.73 -1.83
CA PHE A 9 8.84 20.29 -3.21
C PHE A 9 9.00 18.77 -3.36
N CYS A 10 10.02 18.16 -2.75
CA CYS A 10 10.15 16.69 -2.70
C CYS A 10 8.92 16.02 -2.06
N GLY A 11 8.35 16.66 -1.03
CA GLY A 11 7.11 16.23 -0.41
C GLY A 11 5.90 16.31 -1.33
N LEU A 12 5.69 17.46 -1.96
CA LEU A 12 4.52 17.73 -2.80
C LEU A 12 4.49 16.92 -4.09
N TYR A 13 5.63 16.75 -4.76
CA TYR A 13 5.71 15.89 -5.95
C TYR A 13 5.53 14.41 -5.62
N GLY A 14 5.59 14.03 -4.33
CA GLY A 14 5.22 12.70 -3.86
C GLY A 14 3.72 12.45 -3.76
N ILE A 15 2.89 13.48 -3.95
CA ILE A 15 1.43 13.37 -3.91
C ILE A 15 0.92 12.93 -5.28
N SER A 16 0.30 11.75 -5.35
CA SER A 16 -0.23 11.20 -6.60
C SER A 16 -1.44 11.97 -7.13
N ASN A 17 -2.22 12.61 -6.26
CA ASN A 17 -3.36 13.43 -6.67
C ASN A 17 -2.86 14.76 -7.26
N GLU A 18 -2.97 14.89 -8.58
CA GLU A 18 -2.49 16.05 -9.33
C GLU A 18 -3.20 17.36 -8.97
N ALA A 19 -4.52 17.34 -8.76
CA ALA A 19 -5.27 18.55 -8.39
C ALA A 19 -4.79 19.10 -7.04
N ILE A 20 -4.64 18.22 -6.04
CA ILE A 20 -4.11 18.61 -4.72
C ILE A 20 -2.66 19.12 -4.85
N ARG A 21 -1.83 18.44 -5.64
CA ARG A 21 -0.43 18.86 -5.86
C ARG A 21 -0.37 20.25 -6.50
N ALA A 22 -1.15 20.51 -7.55
CA ALA A 22 -1.19 21.78 -8.25
C ALA A 22 -1.66 22.93 -7.35
N GLU A 23 -2.74 22.71 -6.58
CA GLU A 23 -3.24 23.69 -5.60
C GLU A 23 -2.17 24.04 -4.56
N ARG A 24 -1.49 23.04 -4.00
CA ARG A 24 -0.46 23.26 -2.96
C ARG A 24 0.78 23.98 -3.51
N ILE A 25 1.22 23.66 -4.73
CA ILE A 25 2.30 24.40 -5.41
C ILE A 25 1.89 25.86 -5.62
N SER A 26 0.65 26.10 -6.07
CA SER A 26 0.11 27.46 -6.25
C SER A 26 0.15 28.26 -4.95
N ASN A 27 -0.31 27.67 -3.83
CA ASN A 27 -0.27 28.31 -2.52
C ASN A 27 1.17 28.67 -2.11
N ILE A 28 2.13 27.76 -2.29
CA ILE A 28 3.54 28.05 -1.96
C ILE A 28 4.06 29.25 -2.77
N ARG A 29 3.75 29.33 -4.06
CA ARG A 29 4.13 30.47 -4.90
C ARG A 29 3.55 31.77 -4.38
N GLN A 30 2.26 31.78 -4.05
CA GLN A 30 1.56 32.95 -3.53
C GLN A 30 2.14 33.43 -2.19
N PHE A 31 2.42 32.51 -1.26
CA PHE A 31 2.84 32.86 0.09
C PHE A 31 4.35 33.08 0.25
N ASN A 32 5.19 32.59 -0.68
CA ASN A 32 6.67 32.65 -0.55
C ASN A 32 7.36 33.54 -1.59
N LYS A 33 6.61 34.31 -2.39
CA LYS A 33 7.16 35.19 -3.44
C LYS A 33 8.15 34.47 -4.37
N LEU A 34 7.87 33.21 -4.72
CA LEU A 34 8.72 32.46 -5.64
C LEU A 34 8.58 32.98 -7.06
N SER A 35 9.70 33.12 -7.78
CA SER A 35 9.67 33.38 -9.22
C SER A 35 9.17 32.16 -9.98
N ALA A 36 8.60 32.38 -11.17
CA ALA A 36 8.17 31.29 -12.04
C ALA A 36 9.30 30.29 -12.34
N ASN A 37 10.56 30.77 -12.41
CA ASN A 37 11.74 29.93 -12.66
C ASN A 37 11.99 28.89 -11.56
N ALA A 38 11.65 29.18 -10.30
CA ALA A 38 11.88 28.25 -9.19
C ALA A 38 11.04 26.97 -9.33
N ASP A 39 9.81 27.10 -9.85
CA ASP A 39 8.94 25.95 -10.07
C ASP A 39 9.31 25.17 -11.34
N THR A 40 9.60 25.89 -12.44
CA THR A 40 10.07 25.28 -13.69
C THR A 40 11.30 24.40 -13.45
N ASN A 41 12.27 24.91 -12.68
CA ASN A 41 13.49 24.17 -12.35
C ASN A 41 13.22 22.92 -11.51
N TYR A 42 12.31 22.99 -10.52
CA TYR A 42 12.01 21.80 -9.72
C TYR A 42 11.22 20.76 -10.52
N GLY A 43 10.18 21.19 -11.25
CA GLY A 43 9.39 20.30 -12.09
C GLY A 43 10.23 19.57 -13.13
N GLN A 44 11.11 20.29 -13.83
CA GLN A 44 12.04 19.70 -14.79
C GLN A 44 13.03 18.73 -14.12
N ALA A 45 13.67 19.12 -13.01
CA ALA A 45 14.59 18.25 -12.28
C ALA A 45 13.90 16.98 -11.73
N SER A 46 12.63 17.07 -11.34
CA SER A 46 11.83 15.90 -10.95
C SER A 46 11.52 15.00 -12.14
N SER A 47 11.14 15.55 -13.29
CA SER A 47 10.87 14.78 -14.52
C SER A 47 12.12 14.12 -15.09
N ASN A 48 13.29 14.76 -14.94
CA ASN A 48 14.60 14.22 -15.33
C ASN A 48 15.11 13.12 -14.36
N GLY A 49 14.39 12.84 -13.27
CA GLY A 49 14.80 11.85 -12.27
C GLY A 49 15.91 12.31 -11.33
N GLU A 50 16.37 13.56 -11.44
CA GLU A 50 17.40 14.15 -10.57
C GLU A 50 16.88 14.37 -9.13
N ARG A 51 15.56 14.44 -8.95
CA ARG A 51 14.90 14.59 -7.66
C ARG A 51 13.95 13.43 -7.40
N LYS A 52 14.10 12.80 -6.22
CA LYS A 52 13.24 11.70 -5.78
C LYS A 52 12.08 12.22 -4.93
N PRO A 53 10.82 12.11 -5.38
CA PRO A 53 9.68 12.51 -4.59
C PRO A 53 9.51 11.61 -3.36
N ASN A 54 9.12 12.20 -2.23
CA ASN A 54 8.83 11.48 -1.00
C ASN A 54 7.81 12.23 -0.13
N PRO A 55 6.52 11.83 -0.15
CA PRO A 55 5.47 12.53 0.58
C PRO A 55 5.65 12.49 2.11
N TRP A 56 6.43 11.54 2.65
CA TRP A 56 6.73 11.46 4.08
C TRP A 56 7.58 12.62 4.61
N ILE A 57 8.22 13.38 3.71
CA ILE A 57 8.95 14.59 4.11
C ILE A 57 7.99 15.63 4.70
N LEU A 58 6.75 15.74 4.19
CA LEU A 58 5.75 16.69 4.70
C LEU A 58 5.37 16.39 6.16
N THR A 59 5.25 15.11 6.51
CA THR A 59 4.98 14.69 7.89
C THR A 59 6.14 15.00 8.81
N LYS A 60 7.38 14.82 8.35
CA LYS A 60 8.58 15.24 9.10
C LYS A 60 8.58 16.76 9.31
N PHE A 61 8.30 17.53 8.26
CA PHE A 61 8.25 19.00 8.33
C PHE A 61 7.24 19.47 9.38
N LEU A 62 6.01 18.95 9.33
CA LEU A 62 4.98 19.28 10.33
C LEU A 62 5.42 18.87 11.75
N ARG A 63 6.04 17.71 11.92
CA ARG A 63 6.54 17.26 13.21
C ARG A 63 7.62 18.19 13.79
N TYR A 64 8.48 18.77 12.95
CA TYR A 64 9.54 19.68 13.40
C TYR A 64 9.04 21.10 13.66
N HIS A 65 8.23 21.65 12.76
CA HIS A 65 7.84 23.05 12.78
C HIS A 65 6.51 23.33 13.49
N ASN A 66 5.62 22.33 13.61
CA ASN A 66 4.36 22.47 14.31
C ASN A 66 4.01 21.18 15.09
N LYS A 67 4.71 21.00 16.21
CA LYS A 67 4.65 19.79 17.04
C LYS A 67 3.23 19.48 17.54
N ASP A 68 2.48 20.49 17.95
CA ASP A 68 1.14 20.30 18.52
C ASP A 68 0.13 19.90 17.46
N TYR A 69 0.16 20.58 16.30
CA TYR A 69 -0.65 20.18 15.15
C TYR A 69 -0.33 18.75 14.70
N TYR A 70 0.96 18.39 14.65
CA TYR A 70 1.36 17.02 14.33
C TYR A 70 0.81 16.01 15.33
N LYS A 71 0.93 16.27 16.64
CA LYS A 71 0.46 15.36 17.70
C LYS A 71 -1.05 15.22 17.73
N GLN A 72 -1.78 16.32 17.62
CA GLN A 72 -3.24 16.34 17.77
C GLN A 72 -3.97 15.90 16.51
N ILE A 73 -3.46 16.27 15.32
CA ILE A 73 -4.18 16.06 14.05
C ILE A 73 -3.51 14.97 13.20
N ILE A 74 -2.22 15.13 12.87
CA ILE A 74 -1.56 14.24 11.89
C ILE A 74 -1.33 12.83 12.43
N LYS A 75 -0.84 12.70 13.66
CA LYS A 75 -0.50 11.40 14.25
C LYS A 75 -1.73 10.46 14.38
N PRO A 76 -2.90 10.92 14.85
CA PRO A 76 -4.12 10.09 14.86
C PRO A 76 -4.57 9.66 13.45
N LEU A 77 -4.48 10.55 12.46
CA LEU A 77 -4.85 10.23 11.07
C LEU A 77 -3.95 9.14 10.48
N LEU A 78 -2.64 9.21 10.72
CA LEU A 78 -1.70 8.17 10.28
C LEU A 78 -2.01 6.81 10.93
N LYS A 79 -2.33 6.79 12.23
CA LYS A 79 -2.72 5.57 12.93
C LYS A 79 -3.99 4.98 12.34
N LYS A 80 -5.03 5.80 12.11
CA LYS A 80 -6.29 5.36 11.51
C LYS A 80 -6.09 4.77 10.11
N ASN A 81 -5.26 5.40 9.28
CA ASN A 81 -4.97 4.93 7.92
C ASN A 81 -4.23 3.58 7.93
N TYR A 82 -3.24 3.43 8.84
CA TYR A 82 -2.51 2.17 9.00
C TYR A 82 -3.45 1.00 9.34
N GLU A 83 -4.34 1.19 10.33
CA GLU A 83 -5.30 0.15 10.71
C GLU A 83 -6.30 -0.16 9.58
N ALA A 84 -6.77 0.85 8.84
CA ALA A 84 -7.65 0.65 7.69
C ALA A 84 -6.96 -0.19 6.60
N LYS A 85 -5.73 0.16 6.21
CA LYS A 85 -4.94 -0.61 5.23
C LYS A 85 -4.66 -2.04 5.69
N LYS A 86 -4.43 -2.23 6.99
CA LYS A 86 -4.24 -3.58 7.56
C LYS A 86 -5.51 -4.42 7.39
N LYS A 87 -6.69 -3.86 7.67
CA LYS A 87 -7.97 -4.54 7.48
C LYS A 87 -8.27 -4.82 6.00
N GLU A 88 -8.05 -3.85 5.11
CA GLU A 88 -8.21 -4.02 3.67
C GLU A 88 -7.35 -5.17 3.13
N LYS A 89 -6.07 -5.23 3.54
CA LYS A 89 -5.18 -6.36 3.21
C LYS A 89 -5.71 -7.69 3.72
N GLN A 90 -6.23 -7.72 4.95
CA GLN A 90 -6.80 -8.96 5.50
C GLN A 90 -8.03 -9.42 4.71
N ILE A 91 -8.90 -8.49 4.31
CA ILE A 91 -10.08 -8.80 3.48
C ILE A 91 -9.64 -9.37 2.12
N LEU A 92 -8.66 -8.73 1.48
CA LEU A 92 -8.12 -9.20 0.20
C LEU A 92 -7.52 -10.61 0.30
N ILE A 93 -6.76 -10.87 1.38
CA ILE A 93 -6.21 -12.19 1.67
C ILE A 93 -7.35 -13.21 1.85
N ASN A 94 -8.36 -12.91 2.67
CA ASN A 94 -9.47 -13.82 2.91
C ASN A 94 -10.31 -14.11 1.66
N GLN A 95 -10.38 -13.18 0.71
CA GLN A 95 -11.07 -13.38 -0.57
C GLN A 95 -10.23 -14.19 -1.58
N THR A 96 -8.91 -14.02 -1.54
CA THR A 96 -7.98 -14.68 -2.48
C THR A 96 -7.53 -16.05 -1.99
N LEU A 97 -7.59 -16.28 -0.67
CA LEU A 97 -7.45 -17.60 -0.09
C LEU A 97 -8.60 -18.47 -0.59
N ILE A 98 -8.32 -19.27 -1.62
CA ILE A 98 -9.08 -20.50 -1.85
C ILE A 98 -8.82 -21.33 -0.60
N PRO A 99 -9.82 -21.58 0.26
CA PRO A 99 -9.63 -22.54 1.32
C PRO A 99 -9.30 -23.86 0.62
N ASN A 100 -8.08 -24.38 0.81
CA ASN A 100 -7.88 -25.80 0.62
C ASN A 100 -8.88 -26.45 1.58
N LYS A 101 -10.02 -26.91 1.06
CA LYS A 101 -11.04 -27.63 1.81
C LYS A 101 -10.52 -29.03 2.12
N ILE A 102 -9.35 -29.11 2.74
CA ILE A 102 -8.89 -30.32 3.39
C ILE A 102 -9.69 -30.33 4.68
N ASP A 103 -10.84 -31.01 4.64
CA ASP A 103 -11.59 -31.28 5.84
C ASP A 103 -10.83 -32.34 6.63
N LEU A 104 -10.13 -31.91 7.69
CA LEU A 104 -9.40 -32.81 8.57
C LEU A 104 -10.35 -33.65 9.46
N GLN A 105 -11.67 -33.40 9.40
CA GLN A 105 -12.71 -34.22 10.01
C GLN A 105 -13.38 -35.15 9.01
N ASP A 106 -13.14 -34.97 7.71
CA ASP A 106 -13.55 -35.93 6.68
C ASP A 106 -12.63 -37.14 6.82
N GLY A 107 -13.06 -38.05 7.69
CA GLY A 107 -12.36 -39.28 7.94
C GLY A 107 -12.47 -40.12 6.69
N PHE A 108 -11.43 -40.12 5.87
CA PHE A 108 -11.34 -41.00 4.73
C PHE A 108 -11.37 -42.45 5.21
N THR A 109 -12.44 -43.16 4.90
CA THR A 109 -12.64 -44.55 5.29
C THR A 109 -12.35 -45.49 4.14
N LEU A 110 -12.06 -46.76 4.44
CA LEU A 110 -11.95 -47.80 3.42
C LEU A 110 -13.22 -47.96 2.57
N LEU A 111 -14.38 -47.50 3.08
CA LEU A 111 -15.64 -47.48 2.33
C LEU A 111 -15.59 -46.45 1.20
N ASP A 112 -15.03 -45.26 1.45
CA ASP A 112 -14.91 -44.20 0.45
C ASP A 112 -13.98 -44.64 -0.71
N MET A 113 -12.89 -45.36 -0.39
CA MET A 113 -12.03 -46.00 -1.38
C MET A 113 -12.78 -47.04 -2.22
N GLN A 114 -13.62 -47.85 -1.56
CA GLN A 114 -14.38 -48.90 -2.21
C GLN A 114 -15.43 -48.31 -3.16
N GLU A 115 -16.14 -47.25 -2.75
CA GLU A 115 -17.10 -46.54 -3.60
C GLU A 115 -16.41 -45.89 -4.80
N LYS A 116 -15.27 -45.21 -4.57
CA LYS A 116 -14.46 -44.59 -5.62
C LYS A 116 -13.93 -45.63 -6.63
N ALA A 117 -13.49 -46.79 -6.16
CA ALA A 117 -13.09 -47.91 -7.01
C ALA A 117 -14.28 -48.50 -7.80
N ALA A 118 -15.44 -48.67 -7.15
CA ALA A 118 -16.64 -49.18 -7.80
C ALA A 118 -17.17 -48.24 -8.89
N ASN A 119 -17.00 -46.93 -8.70
CA ASN A 119 -17.38 -45.91 -9.67
C ASN A 119 -16.35 -45.71 -10.80
N GLY A 120 -15.18 -46.37 -10.72
CA GLY A 120 -14.12 -46.23 -11.73
C GLY A 120 -13.42 -44.87 -11.70
N GLU A 121 -13.41 -44.20 -10.55
CA GLU A 121 -12.85 -42.86 -10.39
C GLU A 121 -11.32 -42.84 -10.22
N TYR A 122 -10.67 -44.01 -10.15
CA TYR A 122 -9.22 -44.14 -10.17
C TYR A 122 -8.69 -44.24 -11.60
N GLU A 123 -7.86 -43.28 -12.00
CA GLU A 123 -7.23 -43.27 -13.33
C GLU A 123 -6.00 -44.20 -13.40
N ASN A 124 -5.38 -44.49 -12.26
CA ASN A 124 -4.21 -45.37 -12.15
C ASN A 124 -4.02 -45.91 -10.71
N GLU A 125 -3.11 -46.87 -10.56
CA GLU A 125 -2.80 -47.51 -9.27
C GLU A 125 -2.12 -46.57 -8.27
N GLU A 126 -1.42 -45.53 -8.74
CA GLU A 126 -0.71 -44.56 -7.87
C GLU A 126 -1.69 -43.75 -7.01
N GLN A 127 -2.87 -43.41 -7.57
CA GLN A 127 -3.93 -42.72 -6.83
C GLN A 127 -4.54 -43.60 -5.72
N ILE A 128 -4.56 -44.92 -5.90
CA ILE A 128 -5.02 -45.86 -4.85
C ILE A 128 -4.02 -45.89 -3.70
N VAL A 129 -2.72 -45.91 -4.01
CA VAL A 129 -1.66 -45.88 -2.99
C VAL A 129 -1.70 -44.57 -2.20
N MET A 130 -1.90 -43.43 -2.88
CA MET A 130 -2.03 -42.13 -2.20
C MET A 130 -3.18 -42.08 -1.20
N ASP A 131 -4.32 -42.69 -1.53
CA ASP A 131 -5.49 -42.75 -0.64
C ASP A 131 -5.27 -43.73 0.54
N LEU A 132 -4.31 -44.68 0.46
CA LEU A 132 -3.97 -45.66 1.50
C LEU A 132 -2.96 -45.17 2.55
N THR A 133 -2.25 -44.06 2.30
CA THR A 133 -1.11 -43.59 3.13
C THR A 133 -1.42 -42.33 3.91
#